data_AF-A0A0S7ZGA8-F1
#
_entry.id   AF-A0A0S7ZGA8-F1
#
_cell.length_a   1.000
_cell.length_b   1.000
_cell.length_c   1.000
_cell.angle_alpha   90.00
_cell.angle_beta   90.00
_cell.angle_gamma   90.00
#
_symmetry.space_group_name_H-M   'P 1'
#
loop_
_entity.id
_entity.type
_entity.pdbx_description
1 polymer ?
#
loop_
_entity_poly.entity_id
_entity_poly.type
_entity_poly.pdbx_seq_one_letter_code
_entity_poly.pdbx_strand_id
1 'polypeptide(L)'
;MTKRGVIHLSVLVIILVALLVIGWLTFGFGWDMLDLISDNPFLSTLFAGLTLLAISSGLLPPFLRSLKRPNIEVVVSGDSEALQLTRSEGGRRAEGTFQFTLVNHGRDTLSDYYWNLIVPKRLNPKLFSLKEDEEKDAASFQEDFLLFQGLETEPLYPRRAYSFPYQLKMHANPEESDSIIVFFFSTEFGMYPPEVMSSDRTGAVRPEKGLIIPVRNVAKE
;
A
#
# COMPACT_ATOMS: atom_id res chain seq x y z
N MET A 1 -2.41 23.36 -10.03
CA MET A 1 -3.22 23.36 -8.80
C MET A 1 -2.76 22.16 -7.96
N THR A 2 -2.33 22.20 -6.70
CA THR A 2 -2.28 23.19 -5.61
C THR A 2 -1.08 22.82 -4.68
N LYS A 3 0.15 23.24 -5.00
CA LYS A 3 1.32 23.07 -4.11
C LYS A 3 1.22 23.85 -2.78
N ARG A 4 0.26 24.79 -2.68
CA ARG A 4 0.04 25.60 -1.46
C ARG A 4 -0.63 24.82 -0.33
N GLY A 5 -1.48 23.82 -0.62
CA GLY A 5 -2.26 23.12 0.41
C GLY A 5 -1.42 22.23 1.34
N VAL A 6 -0.45 21.50 0.78
CA VAL A 6 0.36 20.54 1.55
C VAL A 6 1.37 21.24 2.46
N ILE A 7 1.98 22.34 1.99
CA ILE A 7 2.91 23.15 2.80
C ILE A 7 2.16 23.76 4.00
N HIS A 8 0.95 24.28 3.80
CA HIS A 8 0.14 24.82 4.89
C HIS A 8 -0.26 23.75 5.92
N LEU A 9 -0.58 22.52 5.48
CA LEU A 9 -0.94 21.44 6.39
C LEU A 9 0.25 20.97 7.24
N SER A 10 1.43 20.82 6.64
CA SER A 10 2.65 20.43 7.37
C SER A 10 3.08 21.49 8.39
N VAL A 11 3.01 22.78 8.03
CA VAL A 11 3.29 23.88 8.96
C VAL A 11 2.27 23.90 10.10
N LEU A 12 0.98 23.67 9.80
CA LEU A 12 -0.06 23.64 10.82
C LEU A 12 0.11 22.48 11.80
N VAL A 13 0.52 21.30 11.32
CA VAL A 13 0.83 20.14 12.17
C VAL A 13 2.05 20.40 13.06
N ILE A 14 3.11 21.03 12.53
CA ILE A 14 4.29 21.40 13.31
C ILE A 14 3.90 22.41 14.41
N ILE A 15 3.08 23.42 14.08
CA ILE A 15 2.58 24.39 15.06
C ILE A 15 1.72 23.68 16.11
N LEU A 16 0.84 22.76 15.72
CA LEU A 16 -0.03 22.04 16.65
C LEU A 16 0.77 21.14 17.62
N VAL A 17 1.80 20.45 17.11
CA VAL A 17 2.69 19.60 17.92
C VAL A 17 3.53 20.48 18.86
N ALA A 18 4.05 21.61 18.40
CA ALA A 18 4.77 22.56 19.24
C ALA A 18 3.88 23.09 20.37
N LEU A 19 2.63 23.46 20.06
CA LEU A 19 1.65 23.91 21.06
C LEU A 19 1.28 22.81 22.06
N LEU A 20 1.16 21.55 21.60
CA LEU A 20 0.92 20.41 22.49
C LEU A 20 2.10 20.12 23.41
N VAL A 21 3.33 20.22 22.93
CA VAL A 21 4.54 20.05 23.75
C VAL A 21 4.66 21.19 24.77
N ILE A 22 4.44 22.44 24.36
CA ILE A 22 4.42 23.60 25.26
C ILE A 22 3.29 23.44 26.29
N GLY A 23 2.10 23.01 25.87
CA GLY A 23 0.98 22.72 26.76
C GLY A 23 1.30 21.62 27.77
N TRP A 24 1.90 20.52 27.32
CA TRP A 24 2.27 19.40 28.20
C TRP A 24 3.36 19.80 29.21
N LEU A 25 4.32 20.64 28.82
CA LEU A 25 5.38 21.15 29.70
C LEU A 25 4.85 22.18 30.71
N THR A 26 4.04 23.14 30.25
CA THR A 26 3.44 24.20 31.09
C THR A 26 2.47 23.63 32.13
N PHE A 27 1.65 22.64 31.75
CA PHE A 27 0.67 22.04 32.67
C PHE A 27 1.22 20.84 33.47
N GLY A 28 2.22 20.12 32.96
CA GLY A 28 2.78 18.92 33.60
C GLY A 28 3.94 19.16 34.55
N PHE A 29 4.79 20.17 34.30
CA PHE A 29 6.01 20.42 35.06
C PHE A 29 6.09 21.82 35.69
N GLY A 30 5.13 22.70 35.36
CA GLY A 30 5.07 24.07 35.87
C GLY A 30 5.98 25.04 35.10
N TRP A 31 5.68 26.34 35.22
CA TRP A 31 6.43 27.42 34.57
C TRP A 31 7.89 27.49 35.05
N ASP A 32 8.14 27.15 36.31
CA ASP A 32 9.47 27.20 36.93
C ASP A 32 10.51 26.28 36.23
N MET A 33 10.06 25.15 35.66
CA MET A 33 10.95 24.25 34.92
C MET A 33 11.28 24.79 33.53
N LEU A 34 10.34 25.52 32.89
CA LEU A 34 10.57 26.18 31.61
C LEU A 34 11.55 27.35 31.76
N ASP A 35 11.43 28.11 32.84
CA ASP A 35 12.36 29.20 33.15
C ASP A 35 13.77 28.66 33.39
N LEU A 36 13.91 27.59 34.18
CA LEU A 36 15.19 26.90 34.43
C LEU A 36 15.85 26.36 33.13
N ILE A 37 15.05 25.84 32.20
CA ILE A 37 15.55 25.38 30.89
C ILE A 37 15.97 26.58 30.03
N SER A 38 15.23 27.68 30.07
CA SER A 38 15.49 28.88 29.26
C SER A 38 16.73 29.66 29.70
N ASP A 39 16.96 29.75 31.02
CA ASP A 39 18.07 30.50 31.60
C ASP A 39 19.40 29.74 31.55
N ASN A 40 19.34 28.42 31.33
CA ASN A 40 20.53 27.59 31.20
C ASN A 40 20.81 27.25 29.72
N PRO A 41 21.86 27.83 29.10
CA PRO A 41 22.15 27.63 27.68
C PRO A 41 22.50 26.17 27.32
N PHE A 42 23.00 25.39 28.28
CA PHE A 42 23.26 23.96 28.07
C PHE A 42 21.95 23.15 28.05
N LEU A 43 21.05 23.38 29.02
CA LEU A 43 19.78 22.66 29.11
C LEU A 43 18.83 23.03 27.96
N SER A 44 18.76 24.31 27.57
CA SER A 44 17.99 24.74 26.39
C SER A 44 18.49 24.07 25.11
N THR A 45 19.81 24.00 24.90
CA THR A 45 20.40 23.34 23.72
C THR A 45 20.13 21.84 23.71
N LEU A 46 20.27 21.16 24.86
CA LEU A 46 19.98 19.74 25.00
C LEU A 46 18.50 19.44 24.73
N PHE A 47 17.60 20.25 25.28
CA PHE A 47 16.16 20.08 25.12
C PHE A 47 15.71 20.35 23.68
N ALA A 48 16.27 21.38 23.03
CA ALA A 48 16.04 21.64 21.61
C ALA A 48 16.54 20.48 20.73
N GLY A 49 17.71 19.92 21.03
CA GLY A 49 18.28 18.77 20.34
C GLY A 49 17.41 17.51 20.47
N LEU A 50 16.96 17.19 21.68
CA LEU A 50 16.05 16.05 21.93
C LEU A 50 14.70 16.24 21.27
N THR A 51 14.15 17.46 21.28
CA THR A 51 12.88 17.78 20.62
C THR A 51 13.01 17.65 19.11
N LEU A 52 14.09 18.15 18.51
CA LEU A 52 14.36 17.96 17.08
C LEU A 52 14.53 16.49 16.73
N LEU A 53 15.24 15.71 17.54
CA LEU A 53 15.39 14.25 17.38
C LEU A 53 14.05 13.51 17.49
N ALA A 54 13.18 13.89 18.43
CA ALA A 54 11.86 13.30 18.60
C ALA A 54 10.92 13.65 17.43
N ILE A 55 10.94 14.91 16.98
CA ILE A 55 10.17 15.36 15.81
C ILE A 55 10.71 14.69 14.54
N SER A 56 12.02 14.61 14.35
CA SER A 56 12.61 13.97 13.18
C SER A 56 12.41 12.45 13.20
N SER A 57 12.45 11.79 14.35
CA SER A 57 12.19 10.34 14.43
C SER A 57 10.71 10.00 14.29
N GLY A 58 9.80 10.84 14.81
CA GLY A 58 8.36 10.61 14.75
C GLY A 58 7.69 11.07 13.45
N LEU A 59 8.04 12.25 12.93
CA LEU A 59 7.35 12.87 11.78
C LEU A 59 8.08 12.68 10.45
N LEU A 60 9.41 12.55 10.45
CA LEU A 60 10.15 12.38 9.19
C LEU A 60 9.79 11.07 8.48
N PRO A 61 9.67 9.91 9.15
CA PRO A 61 9.33 8.67 8.44
C PRO A 61 7.93 8.70 7.80
N PRO A 62 6.85 9.13 8.48
CA PRO A 62 5.54 9.31 7.85
C PRO A 62 5.55 10.34 6.71
N PHE A 63 6.29 11.43 6.87
CA PHE A 63 6.40 12.48 5.85
C PHE A 63 7.15 11.99 4.59
N LEU A 64 8.29 11.31 4.76
CA LEU A 64 9.03 10.69 3.66
C LEU A 64 8.19 9.58 2.99
N ARG A 65 7.45 8.79 3.77
CA ARG A 65 6.46 7.82 3.25
C ARG A 65 5.39 8.49 2.40
N SER A 66 4.89 9.65 2.82
CA SER A 66 3.87 10.41 2.07
C SER A 66 4.43 11.00 0.77
N LEU A 67 5.68 11.45 0.77
CA LEU A 67 6.34 12.03 -0.40
C LEU A 67 6.72 11.00 -1.46
N LYS A 68 7.12 9.80 -1.03
CA LYS A 68 7.52 8.69 -1.92
C LYS A 68 6.40 7.71 -2.25
N ARG A 69 5.13 8.03 -1.99
CA ARG A 69 4.04 7.13 -2.38
C ARG A 69 4.03 6.99 -3.91
N PRO A 70 4.24 5.78 -4.44
CA PRO A 70 4.18 5.60 -5.87
C PRO A 70 2.72 5.79 -6.32
N ASN A 71 2.50 6.76 -7.20
CA ASN A 71 1.19 6.95 -7.83
C ASN A 71 1.08 5.98 -9.00
N ILE A 72 0.91 4.69 -8.70
CA ILE A 72 0.79 3.63 -9.68
C ILE A 72 -0.68 3.20 -9.76
N GLU A 73 -1.21 3.21 -10.97
CA GLU A 73 -2.46 2.56 -11.30
C GLU A 73 -2.17 1.14 -11.81
N VAL A 74 -2.97 0.17 -11.38
CA VAL A 74 -2.97 -1.18 -11.93
C VAL A 74 -4.20 -1.31 -12.83
N VAL A 75 -3.96 -1.59 -14.09
CA VAL A 75 -4.98 -1.85 -15.10
C VAL A 75 -4.96 -3.35 -15.40
N VAL A 76 -6.12 -3.98 -15.40
CA VAL A 76 -6.26 -5.37 -15.85
C VAL A 76 -6.38 -5.35 -17.38
N SER A 77 -5.66 -6.23 -18.08
CA SER A 77 -5.85 -6.39 -19.52
C SER A 77 -7.29 -6.83 -19.85
N GLY A 78 -8.03 -5.95 -20.52
CA GLY A 78 -9.44 -6.12 -20.87
C GLY A 78 -10.27 -4.92 -20.36
N ASP A 79 -11.20 -4.42 -21.16
CA ASP A 79 -12.01 -3.21 -20.92
C ASP A 79 -13.05 -3.39 -19.77
N SER A 80 -12.71 -4.20 -18.76
CA SER A 80 -13.62 -4.72 -17.75
C SER A 80 -13.20 -4.24 -16.36
N GLU A 81 -14.14 -3.66 -15.62
CA GLU A 81 -14.00 -3.26 -14.22
C GLU A 81 -13.74 -4.45 -13.27
N ALA A 82 -13.81 -5.68 -13.77
CA ALA A 82 -13.64 -6.93 -13.01
C ALA A 82 -12.88 -8.01 -13.79
N LEU A 83 -12.20 -8.90 -13.06
CA LEU A 83 -11.65 -10.15 -13.56
C LEU A 83 -12.80 -11.13 -13.79
N GLN A 84 -12.98 -11.63 -15.01
CA GLN A 84 -14.06 -12.57 -15.32
C GLN A 84 -13.53 -14.00 -15.39
N LEU A 85 -14.07 -14.89 -14.56
CA LEU A 85 -13.81 -16.33 -14.65
C LEU A 85 -14.86 -16.96 -15.57
N THR A 86 -14.41 -17.55 -16.67
CA THR A 86 -15.27 -18.20 -17.66
C THR A 86 -15.31 -19.69 -17.45
N ARG A 87 -16.40 -20.35 -17.88
CA ARG A 87 -16.54 -21.80 -17.75
C ARG A 87 -15.46 -22.52 -18.58
N SER A 88 -14.70 -23.41 -17.94
CA SER A 88 -13.66 -24.20 -18.61
C SER A 88 -14.28 -25.18 -19.61
N GLU A 89 -13.50 -25.59 -20.61
CA GLU A 89 -13.89 -26.69 -21.49
C GLU A 89 -14.17 -27.96 -20.67
N GLY A 90 -15.37 -28.51 -20.77
CA GLY A 90 -15.84 -29.63 -19.94
C GLY A 90 -16.69 -29.24 -18.72
N GLY A 91 -16.92 -27.95 -18.48
CA GLY A 91 -17.99 -27.45 -17.61
C GLY A 91 -17.81 -27.64 -16.11
N ARG A 92 -16.70 -28.26 -15.68
CA ARG A 92 -16.43 -28.65 -14.29
C ARG A 92 -15.89 -27.52 -13.41
N ARG A 93 -15.27 -26.49 -13.99
CA ARG A 93 -14.65 -25.36 -13.26
C ARG A 93 -14.83 -24.04 -14.01
N ALA A 94 -14.77 -22.93 -13.28
CA ALA A 94 -14.56 -21.61 -13.86
C ALA A 94 -13.07 -21.31 -13.82
N GLU A 95 -12.52 -20.75 -14.89
CA GLU A 95 -11.10 -20.41 -15.00
C GLU A 95 -10.90 -19.05 -15.66
N GLY A 96 -9.79 -18.41 -15.31
CA GLY A 96 -9.37 -17.15 -15.91
C GLY A 96 -7.88 -16.97 -15.78
N THR A 97 -7.30 -16.36 -16.80
CA THR A 97 -5.87 -16.03 -16.87
C THR A 97 -5.74 -14.54 -17.10
N PHE A 98 -5.06 -13.84 -16.19
CA PHE A 98 -5.03 -12.39 -16.13
C PHE A 98 -3.60 -11.88 -16.15
N GLN A 99 -3.38 -10.86 -16.97
CA GLN A 99 -2.16 -10.07 -16.98
C GLN A 99 -2.48 -8.66 -16.53
N PHE A 100 -1.63 -8.12 -15.65
CA PHE A 100 -1.78 -6.76 -15.16
C PHE A 100 -0.86 -5.83 -15.94
N THR A 101 -1.28 -4.58 -16.07
CA THR A 101 -0.49 -3.47 -16.62
C THR A 101 -0.36 -2.41 -15.55
N LEU A 102 0.84 -1.94 -15.30
CA LEU A 102 1.16 -0.91 -14.33
C LEU A 102 1.34 0.42 -15.05
N VAL A 103 0.72 1.48 -14.57
CA VAL A 103 0.87 2.83 -15.11
C VAL A 103 1.36 3.76 -14.00
N ASN A 104 2.58 4.30 -14.14
CA ASN A 104 3.11 5.28 -13.19
C ASN A 104 2.58 6.68 -13.54
N HIS A 105 1.56 7.16 -12.82
CA HIS A 105 1.05 8.53 -12.91
C HIS A 105 1.86 9.55 -12.10
N GLY A 106 2.89 9.08 -11.41
CA GLY A 106 3.89 9.90 -10.73
C GLY A 106 4.68 10.77 -11.70
N ARG A 107 5.45 11.69 -11.12
CA ARG A 107 6.37 12.56 -11.88
C ARG A 107 7.78 12.02 -11.93
N ASP A 108 8.09 11.12 -11.00
CA ASP A 108 9.41 10.56 -10.78
C ASP A 108 9.42 9.09 -11.19
N THR A 109 10.57 8.64 -11.68
CA THR A 109 10.82 7.22 -11.94
C THR A 109 10.80 6.48 -10.62
N LEU A 110 10.04 5.38 -10.56
CA LEU A 110 10.12 4.46 -9.44
C LEU A 110 11.11 3.35 -9.79
N SER A 111 12.18 3.26 -8.99
CA SER A 111 13.14 2.16 -9.03
C SER A 111 12.95 1.30 -7.78
N ASP A 112 13.29 0.01 -7.88
CA ASP A 112 13.36 -0.93 -6.75
C ASP A 112 12.10 -0.92 -5.87
N TYR A 113 11.03 -1.49 -6.41
CA TYR A 113 9.74 -1.55 -5.74
C TYR A 113 9.33 -2.98 -5.44
N TYR A 114 8.80 -3.16 -4.25
CA TYR A 114 8.17 -4.41 -3.86
C TYR A 114 6.71 -4.39 -4.32
N TRP A 115 6.20 -5.54 -4.69
CA TRP A 115 4.81 -5.74 -5.05
C TRP A 115 4.22 -6.86 -4.20
N ASN A 116 2.93 -6.74 -3.91
CA ASN A 116 2.20 -7.69 -3.08
C ASN A 116 0.83 -7.93 -3.69
N LEU A 117 0.48 -9.19 -3.89
CA LEU A 117 -0.78 -9.64 -4.43
C LEU A 117 -1.42 -10.63 -3.45
N ILE A 118 -2.56 -10.27 -2.90
CA ILE A 118 -3.34 -11.08 -1.96
C ILE A 118 -4.54 -11.66 -2.69
N VAL A 119 -4.66 -12.99 -2.68
CA VAL A 119 -5.70 -13.72 -3.41
C VAL A 119 -6.34 -14.78 -2.50
N PRO A 120 -7.67 -14.94 -2.50
CA PRO A 120 -8.34 -16.00 -1.74
C PRO A 120 -7.88 -17.40 -2.17
N LYS A 121 -7.59 -18.29 -1.20
CA LYS A 121 -7.20 -19.70 -1.43
C LYS A 121 -8.23 -20.48 -2.23
N ARG A 122 -9.52 -20.19 -2.03
CA ARG A 122 -10.62 -20.84 -2.75
C ARG A 122 -10.55 -20.68 -4.27
N LEU A 123 -9.93 -19.60 -4.76
CA LEU A 123 -9.71 -19.37 -6.19
C LEU A 123 -8.52 -20.17 -6.76
N ASN A 124 -7.91 -21.04 -5.94
CA ASN A 124 -6.74 -21.86 -6.27
C ASN A 124 -5.72 -21.10 -7.15
N PRO A 125 -5.23 -19.94 -6.69
CA PRO A 125 -4.46 -19.04 -7.54
C PRO A 125 -3.06 -19.58 -7.80
N LYS A 126 -2.58 -19.38 -9.02
CA LYS A 126 -1.21 -19.65 -9.44
C LYS A 126 -0.64 -18.44 -10.16
N LEU A 127 0.57 -18.05 -9.80
CA LEU A 127 1.24 -16.90 -10.40
C LEU A 127 2.46 -17.38 -11.17
N PHE A 128 2.56 -17.07 -12.46
CA PHE A 128 3.64 -17.53 -13.34
C PHE A 128 4.49 -16.35 -13.80
N SER A 129 5.82 -16.50 -13.74
CA SER A 129 6.77 -15.54 -14.31
C SER A 129 6.74 -15.61 -15.83
N LEU A 130 6.52 -14.47 -16.50
CA LEU A 130 6.59 -14.39 -17.96
C LEU A 130 8.02 -14.41 -18.48
N LYS A 131 9.01 -14.10 -17.63
CA LYS A 131 10.43 -14.02 -18.01
C LYS A 131 11.13 -15.38 -17.90
N GLU A 132 10.80 -16.15 -16.87
CA GLU A 132 11.51 -17.39 -16.50
C GLU A 132 10.65 -18.65 -16.66
N ASP A 133 9.35 -18.50 -16.94
CA ASP A 133 8.37 -19.60 -17.01
C ASP A 133 8.29 -20.46 -15.74
N GLU A 134 8.52 -19.83 -14.59
CA GLU A 134 8.47 -20.46 -13.27
C GLU A 134 7.25 -20.00 -12.46
N GLU A 135 6.65 -20.94 -11.71
CA GLU A 135 5.58 -20.65 -10.75
C GLU A 135 6.17 -19.92 -9.53
N LYS A 136 5.60 -18.77 -9.17
CA LYS A 136 6.04 -17.97 -8.04
C LYS A 136 5.47 -18.54 -6.75
N ASP A 137 6.34 -18.72 -5.76
CA ASP A 137 5.95 -19.19 -4.44
C ASP A 137 4.91 -18.26 -3.78
N ALA A 138 3.95 -18.88 -3.10
CA ALA A 138 2.94 -18.21 -2.29
C ALA A 138 3.19 -18.46 -0.81
N ALA A 139 3.07 -17.43 0.02
CA ALA A 139 3.00 -17.59 1.46
C ALA A 139 1.54 -17.69 1.91
N SER A 140 1.24 -18.56 2.89
CA SER A 140 -0.07 -18.53 3.56
C SER A 140 -0.23 -17.22 4.31
N PHE A 141 -1.40 -16.59 4.15
CA PHE A 141 -1.72 -15.31 4.75
C PHE A 141 -3.14 -15.36 5.34
N GLN A 142 -3.26 -15.11 6.65
CA GLN A 142 -4.54 -15.09 7.39
C GLN A 142 -5.54 -16.20 7.02
N GLU A 143 -5.13 -17.47 7.17
CA GLU A 143 -5.90 -18.71 6.94
C GLU A 143 -6.54 -18.90 5.56
N ASP A 144 -7.28 -17.93 5.05
CA ASP A 144 -8.09 -17.96 3.83
C ASP A 144 -7.41 -17.36 2.59
N PHE A 145 -6.25 -16.71 2.75
CA PHE A 145 -5.58 -16.02 1.66
C PHE A 145 -4.16 -16.55 1.38
N LEU A 146 -3.73 -16.32 0.15
CA LEU A 146 -2.35 -16.46 -0.29
C LEU A 146 -1.77 -15.08 -0.57
N LEU A 147 -0.54 -14.86 -0.12
CA LEU A 147 0.26 -13.69 -0.41
C LEU A 147 1.35 -14.08 -1.41
N PHE A 148 1.30 -13.48 -2.58
CA PHE A 148 2.40 -13.45 -3.53
C PHE A 148 3.14 -12.13 -3.38
N GLN A 149 4.46 -12.18 -3.35
CA GLN A 149 5.28 -10.99 -3.21
C GLN A 149 6.59 -11.11 -4.00
N GLY A 150 7.13 -9.97 -4.38
CA GLY A 150 8.42 -9.90 -5.06
C GLY A 150 8.99 -8.49 -5.08
N LEU A 151 10.26 -8.41 -5.42
CA LEU A 151 10.96 -7.17 -5.73
C LEU A 151 11.04 -7.07 -7.25
N GLU A 152 10.66 -5.92 -7.80
CA GLU A 152 10.92 -5.58 -9.18
C GLU A 152 11.99 -4.49 -9.25
N THR A 153 13.01 -4.75 -10.04
CA THR A 153 14.18 -3.87 -10.20
C THR A 153 14.09 -3.05 -11.48
N GLU A 154 13.21 -3.43 -12.43
CA GLU A 154 12.98 -2.62 -13.61
C GLU A 154 12.33 -1.28 -13.27
N PRO A 155 12.85 -0.16 -13.80
CA PRO A 155 12.33 1.15 -13.47
C PRO A 155 10.98 1.42 -14.14
N LEU A 156 10.00 1.87 -13.34
CA LEU A 156 8.73 2.42 -13.83
C LEU A 156 8.90 3.91 -14.11
N TYR A 157 9.13 4.27 -15.38
CA TYR A 157 9.20 5.65 -15.85
C TYR A 157 7.82 6.32 -15.76
N PRO A 158 7.78 7.64 -15.48
CA PRO A 158 6.56 8.42 -15.47
C PRO A 158 5.75 8.30 -16.76
N ARG A 159 4.42 8.20 -16.62
CA ARG A 159 3.41 8.19 -17.68
C ARG A 159 3.61 7.11 -18.74
N ARG A 160 4.24 6.00 -18.36
CA ARG A 160 4.39 4.81 -19.21
C ARG A 160 3.63 3.65 -18.60
N ALA A 161 3.06 2.85 -19.50
CA ALA A 161 2.46 1.57 -19.18
C ALA A 161 3.55 0.49 -19.21
N TYR A 162 3.46 -0.43 -18.25
CA TYR A 162 4.39 -1.53 -18.06
C TYR A 162 3.60 -2.81 -17.90
N SER A 163 3.91 -3.82 -18.70
CA SER A 163 3.33 -5.14 -18.46
C SER A 163 3.91 -5.69 -17.17
N PHE A 164 3.05 -6.02 -16.21
CA PHE A 164 3.48 -6.72 -15.00
C PHE A 164 4.11 -8.06 -15.42
N PRO A 165 5.27 -8.43 -14.86
CA PRO A 165 6.04 -9.57 -15.36
C PRO A 165 5.47 -10.93 -14.94
N TYR A 166 4.31 -10.94 -14.28
CA TYR A 166 3.64 -12.16 -13.87
C TYR A 166 2.22 -12.25 -14.44
N GLN A 167 1.79 -13.48 -14.68
CA GLN A 167 0.43 -13.83 -15.09
C GLN A 167 -0.26 -14.61 -13.97
N LEU A 168 -1.45 -14.17 -13.59
CA LEU A 168 -2.26 -14.80 -12.55
C LEU A 168 -3.29 -15.73 -13.21
N LYS A 169 -3.21 -17.03 -12.90
CA LYS A 169 -4.23 -18.02 -13.24
C LYS A 169 -5.06 -18.32 -12.00
N MET A 170 -6.38 -18.38 -12.18
CA MET A 170 -7.32 -18.67 -11.10
C MET A 170 -8.35 -19.70 -11.55
N HIS A 171 -8.79 -20.51 -10.60
CA HIS A 171 -9.83 -21.51 -10.80
C HIS A 171 -10.84 -21.45 -9.65
N ALA A 172 -12.12 -21.42 -9.95
CA ALA A 172 -13.19 -21.46 -8.96
C ALA A 172 -14.18 -22.59 -9.29
N ASN A 173 -14.96 -23.01 -8.29
CA ASN A 173 -16.14 -23.81 -8.54
C ASN A 173 -17.19 -22.92 -9.25
N PRO A 174 -17.89 -23.38 -10.31
CA PRO A 174 -18.89 -22.54 -11.00
C PRO A 174 -20.01 -22.03 -10.08
N GLU A 175 -20.28 -22.71 -8.96
CA GLU A 175 -21.30 -22.29 -7.99
C GLU A 175 -20.81 -21.27 -6.95
N GLU A 176 -19.48 -21.07 -6.83
CA GLU A 176 -18.90 -20.13 -5.88
C GLU A 176 -19.24 -18.68 -6.23
N SER A 177 -19.49 -17.90 -5.18
CA SER A 177 -19.76 -16.47 -5.28
C SER A 177 -18.53 -15.67 -5.71
N ASP A 178 -18.80 -14.46 -6.19
CA ASP A 178 -17.79 -13.46 -6.50
C ASP A 178 -16.78 -13.26 -5.36
N SER A 179 -15.57 -12.89 -5.76
CA SER A 179 -14.41 -12.74 -4.88
C SER A 179 -13.70 -11.42 -5.13
N ILE A 180 -12.76 -11.07 -4.26
CA ILE A 180 -11.91 -9.89 -4.44
C ILE A 180 -10.45 -10.31 -4.31
N ILE A 181 -9.58 -9.64 -5.05
CA ILE A 181 -8.13 -9.68 -4.85
C ILE A 181 -7.63 -8.28 -4.51
N VAL A 182 -6.50 -8.21 -3.83
CA VAL A 182 -5.89 -6.93 -3.43
C VAL A 182 -4.47 -6.87 -3.96
N PHE A 183 -4.14 -5.81 -4.68
CA PHE A 183 -2.82 -5.56 -5.24
C PHE A 183 -2.28 -4.21 -4.76
N PHE A 184 -1.10 -4.20 -4.15
CA PHE A 184 -0.41 -2.98 -3.73
C PHE A 184 1.11 -3.04 -3.92
N PHE A 185 1.75 -1.87 -3.88
CA PHE A 185 3.20 -1.69 -4.00
C PHE A 185 3.81 -1.17 -2.71
N SER A 186 4.99 -1.67 -2.35
CA SER A 186 5.83 -1.18 -1.25
C SER A 186 7.18 -0.66 -1.73
N THR A 187 7.77 0.28 -1.00
CA THR A 187 9.13 0.79 -1.24
C THR A 187 9.94 0.67 0.05
N GLU A 188 11.26 0.80 -0.04
CA GLU A 188 12.21 0.83 1.09
C GLU A 188 11.79 1.74 2.27
N PHE A 189 10.99 2.79 2.03
CA PHE A 189 10.55 3.72 3.06
C PHE A 189 9.24 3.33 3.77
N GLY A 190 8.59 2.23 3.37
CA GLY A 190 7.41 1.72 4.07
C GLY A 190 6.98 0.34 3.62
N MET A 191 6.94 -0.60 4.59
CA MET A 191 5.99 -1.71 4.52
C MET A 191 4.58 -1.12 4.48
N TYR A 192 3.78 -1.42 3.45
CA TYR A 192 2.38 -0.99 3.43
C TYR A 192 1.52 -1.96 4.28
N PRO A 193 0.61 -1.43 5.11
CA PRO A 193 0.43 -1.91 6.48
C PRO A 193 -0.90 -2.68 6.72
N PRO A 194 -1.12 -3.20 7.95
CA PRO A 194 -2.11 -4.23 8.36
C PRO A 194 -3.61 -3.90 8.20
N GLU A 195 -3.97 -2.79 7.55
CA GLU A 195 -5.31 -2.18 7.57
C GLU A 195 -6.20 -2.58 6.37
N VAL A 196 -5.76 -3.55 5.55
CA VAL A 196 -6.67 -4.30 4.63
C VAL A 196 -7.67 -5.15 5.44
N MET A 197 -7.41 -5.34 6.74
CA MET A 197 -8.09 -6.27 7.63
C MET A 197 -9.13 -5.59 8.50
N SER A 198 -10.38 -5.56 8.07
CA SER A 198 -11.51 -5.74 9.00
C SER A 198 -12.78 -6.12 8.24
N SER A 199 -13.20 -7.38 8.42
CA SER A 199 -14.55 -7.95 8.28
C SER A 199 -14.69 -9.03 7.21
N ASP A 200 -14.76 -10.27 7.69
CA ASP A 200 -15.22 -11.48 6.98
C ASP A 200 -16.69 -11.40 6.49
N ARG A 201 -17.38 -10.27 6.68
CA ARG A 201 -18.81 -10.11 6.36
C ARG A 201 -19.17 -8.96 5.43
N THR A 202 -18.29 -7.99 5.19
CA THR A 202 -18.67 -6.77 4.43
C THR A 202 -17.77 -6.43 3.25
N GLY A 203 -16.66 -7.15 3.02
CA GLY A 203 -15.79 -6.90 1.86
C GLY A 203 -15.23 -5.46 1.77
N ALA A 204 -15.32 -4.68 2.86
CA ALA A 204 -14.89 -3.31 2.90
C ALA A 204 -13.39 -3.24 3.24
N VAL A 205 -12.57 -3.57 2.25
CA VAL A 205 -11.15 -3.18 2.27
C VAL A 205 -11.12 -1.66 2.30
N ARG A 206 -10.47 -1.06 3.31
CA ARG A 206 -10.30 0.39 3.34
C ARG A 206 -9.38 0.80 2.18
N PRO A 207 -9.87 1.62 1.22
CA PRO A 207 -9.31 1.78 -0.13
C PRO A 207 -8.05 2.65 -0.20
N GLU A 208 -7.45 3.03 0.92
CA GLU A 208 -6.43 4.08 0.91
C GLU A 208 -5.03 3.60 0.46
N LYS A 209 -4.82 2.27 0.31
CA LYS A 209 -3.46 1.68 0.23
C LYS A 209 -3.27 0.52 -0.76
N GLY A 210 -4.31 0.04 -1.44
CA GLY A 210 -4.20 -1.02 -2.45
C GLY A 210 -5.39 -1.04 -3.41
N LEU A 211 -5.18 -1.51 -4.65
CA LEU A 211 -6.25 -1.68 -5.62
C LEU A 211 -7.03 -2.97 -5.29
N ILE A 212 -8.33 -2.82 -5.07
CA ILE A 212 -9.25 -3.94 -4.90
C ILE A 212 -9.80 -4.26 -6.29
N ILE A 213 -9.54 -5.48 -6.77
CA ILE A 213 -9.99 -5.90 -8.09
C ILE A 213 -11.09 -6.97 -7.86
N PRO A 214 -12.34 -6.69 -8.25
CA PRO A 214 -13.40 -7.67 -8.15
C PRO A 214 -13.16 -8.81 -9.14
N VAL A 215 -13.49 -10.03 -8.72
CA VAL A 215 -13.47 -11.25 -9.51
C VAL A 215 -14.89 -11.75 -9.64
N ARG A 216 -15.44 -11.71 -10.85
CA ARG A 216 -16.78 -12.16 -11.19
C ARG A 216 -16.75 -13.57 -11.73
N ASN A 217 -17.58 -14.43 -11.15
CA ASN A 217 -17.77 -15.79 -11.65
C ASN A 217 -18.91 -15.83 -12.67
N VAL A 218 -18.61 -15.47 -13.92
CA VAL A 218 -19.62 -15.44 -15.00
C VAL A 218 -20.01 -16.84 -15.48
N ALA A 219 -19.36 -17.90 -14.99
CA ALA A 219 -19.78 -19.28 -15.25
C ALA A 219 -21.07 -19.70 -14.53
N LYS A 220 -21.62 -18.84 -13.67
CA LYS A 220 -22.88 -19.04 -12.92
C LYS A 220 -24.13 -18.56 -13.68
N GLU A 221 -23.95 -17.64 -14.63
CA GLU A 221 -25.02 -17.11 -15.50
C GLU A 221 -25.31 -18.05 -16.67
#